data_AF-A0A0P1FLR9-F1
#
_entry.id   AF-A0A0P1FLR9-F1
#
_cell.length_a   1.000
_cell.length_b   1.000
_cell.length_c   1.000
_cell.angle_alpha   90.00
_cell.angle_beta   90.00
_cell.angle_gamma   90.00
#
_symmetry.space_group_name_H-M   'P 1'
#
loop_
_entity.id
_entity.type
_entity.pdbx_description
1 polymer ?
#
loop_
_entity_poly.entity_id
_entity_poly.type
_entity_poly.pdbx_seq_one_letter_code
_entity_poly.pdbx_strand_id
1 'polypeptide(L)'
;MLLGGDLNWLGQLMCFSNSAVVIAIGVLMRPVIATTAPRSADIYRAARITEAVLLAISVLIVQGSLSTLPFSSDVFYRVAMVVLGLGSIPMCLWLLSTKIVPTMLGALGLAGYLCLVAAMIASASGSGTASLALLLPGTAFEVIFGVTLVLRRRQFEPT
;
A
#
# COMPACT_ATOMS: atom_id res chain seq x y z
N MET A 1 12.27 -30.31 12.00
CA MET A 1 11.46 -29.36 12.80
C MET A 1 12.36 -28.27 13.40
N LEU A 2 13.25 -27.66 12.60
CA LEU A 2 14.23 -26.62 13.01
C LEU A 2 14.22 -25.38 12.09
N LEU A 3 13.43 -25.38 11.00
CA LEU A 3 13.27 -24.22 10.11
C LEU A 3 12.05 -23.34 10.44
N GLY A 4 11.25 -23.70 11.45
CA GLY A 4 10.00 -22.99 11.76
C GLY A 4 10.21 -21.70 12.56
N GLY A 5 11.20 -21.65 13.46
CA GLY A 5 11.43 -20.48 14.31
C GLY A 5 12.05 -19.30 13.54
N ASP A 6 13.05 -19.60 12.69
CA ASP A 6 13.83 -18.56 12.00
C ASP A 6 13.05 -17.89 10.84
N LEU A 7 12.12 -18.60 10.19
CA LEU A 7 11.27 -17.97 9.16
C LEU A 7 10.15 -17.12 9.77
N ASN A 8 9.64 -17.48 10.95
CA ASN A 8 8.55 -16.75 11.60
C ASN A 8 8.98 -15.35 12.04
N TRP A 9 10.19 -15.21 12.61
CA TRP A 9 10.69 -13.90 13.04
C TRP A 9 11.03 -13.00 11.84
N LEU A 10 11.57 -13.56 10.75
CA LEU A 10 11.85 -12.83 9.52
C LEU A 10 10.57 -12.31 8.89
N GLY A 11 9.53 -13.15 8.77
CA GLY A 11 8.22 -12.75 8.24
C GLY A 11 7.59 -11.64 9.08
N GLN A 12 7.66 -11.77 10.40
CA GLN A 12 7.17 -10.74 11.32
C GLN A 12 7.94 -9.42 11.14
N LEU A 13 9.27 -9.47 11.09
CA LEU A 13 10.10 -8.28 10.93
C LEU A 13 9.84 -7.58 9.59
N MET A 14 9.66 -8.35 8.51
CA MET A 14 9.28 -7.81 7.20
C MET A 14 7.91 -7.12 7.24
N CYS A 15 6.90 -7.72 7.88
CA CYS A 15 5.59 -7.09 8.00
C CYS A 15 5.60 -5.83 8.85
N PHE A 16 6.31 -5.82 9.99
CA PHE A 16 6.44 -4.61 10.82
C PHE A 16 7.20 -3.51 10.09
N SER A 17 8.27 -3.86 9.39
CA SER A 17 9.02 -2.91 8.55
C SER A 17 8.13 -2.35 7.44
N ASN A 18 7.33 -3.19 6.78
CA ASN A 18 6.35 -2.77 5.79
C ASN A 18 5.34 -1.76 6.39
N SER A 19 4.70 -2.08 7.51
CA SER A 19 3.75 -1.17 8.16
C SER A 19 4.41 0.16 8.57
N ALA A 20 5.65 0.14 9.07
CA ALA A 20 6.40 1.36 9.39
C ALA A 20 6.67 2.22 8.14
N VAL A 21 7.09 1.60 7.04
CA VAL A 21 7.32 2.27 5.76
C VAL A 21 6.03 2.86 5.20
N VAL A 22 4.91 2.11 5.25
CA VAL A 22 3.59 2.58 4.81
C VAL A 22 3.15 3.84 5.57
N ILE A 23 3.33 3.85 6.89
CA ILE A 23 3.05 5.03 7.73
C ILE A 23 3.98 6.19 7.35
N ALA A 24 5.28 5.93 7.17
CA ALA A 24 6.25 6.95 6.80
C ALA A 24 5.91 7.60 5.45
N ILE A 25 5.53 6.81 4.44
CA ILE A 25 5.07 7.31 3.13
C ILE A 25 3.81 8.18 3.31
N GLY A 26 2.84 7.73 4.12
CA GLY A 26 1.63 8.49 4.43
C GLY A 26 1.91 9.87 5.06
N VAL A 27 2.88 9.93 5.98
CA VAL A 27 3.30 11.19 6.61
C VAL A 27 4.07 12.09 5.64
N LEU A 28 4.96 11.51 4.83
CA LEU A 28 5.81 12.26 3.89
C LEU A 28 5.01 12.83 2.71
N MET A 29 3.99 12.12 2.22
CA MET A 29 3.11 12.57 1.14
C MET A 29 2.15 13.68 1.57
N ARG A 30 1.79 13.77 2.87
CA ARG A 30 0.86 14.78 3.36
C ARG A 30 1.26 16.22 2.99
N PRO A 31 2.48 16.73 3.29
CA PRO A 31 2.86 18.09 2.92
C PRO A 31 2.87 18.31 1.40
N VAL A 32 3.19 17.28 0.61
CA VAL A 32 3.22 17.36 -0.86
C VAL A 32 1.81 17.59 -1.43
N ILE A 33 0.84 16.77 -1.00
CA ILE A 33 -0.56 16.85 -1.47
C ILE A 33 -1.27 18.07 -0.86
N ALA A 34 -0.95 18.43 0.39
CA ALA A 34 -1.63 19.51 1.11
C ALA A 34 -1.42 20.90 0.49
N THR A 35 -0.39 21.08 -0.35
CA THR A 35 -0.18 22.33 -1.10
C THR A 35 -1.33 22.70 -2.02
N THR A 36 -2.07 21.71 -2.51
CA THR A 36 -3.06 21.87 -3.59
C THR A 36 -4.39 21.20 -3.26
N ALA A 37 -4.40 20.16 -2.42
CA ALA A 37 -5.62 19.48 -1.97
C ALA A 37 -5.50 18.97 -0.51
N PRO A 38 -5.66 19.85 0.50
CA PRO A 38 -5.47 19.49 1.92
C PRO A 38 -6.42 18.37 2.40
N ARG A 39 -7.66 18.37 1.91
CA ARG A 39 -8.63 17.30 2.24
C ARG A 39 -8.19 15.94 1.73
N SER A 40 -7.64 15.85 0.52
CA SER A 40 -7.13 14.60 -0.06
C SER A 40 -5.88 14.11 0.67
N ALA A 41 -5.04 15.02 1.15
CA ALA A 41 -3.83 14.70 1.90
C ALA A 41 -4.14 14.01 3.24
N ASP A 42 -5.14 14.52 3.98
CA ASP A 42 -5.55 13.93 5.25
C ASP A 42 -6.25 12.58 5.06
N ILE A 43 -7.08 12.43 4.02
CA ILE A 43 -7.70 11.14 3.65
C ILE A 43 -6.61 10.10 3.33
N TYR A 44 -5.63 10.47 2.51
CA TYR A 44 -4.53 9.58 2.13
C TYR A 44 -3.74 9.11 3.36
N ARG A 45 -3.38 10.05 4.26
CA ARG A 45 -2.67 9.72 5.50
C ARG A 45 -3.49 8.82 6.41
N ALA A 46 -4.78 9.10 6.59
CA ALA A 46 -5.67 8.28 7.40
C ALA A 46 -5.82 6.86 6.85
N ALA A 47 -5.90 6.72 5.53
CA ALA A 47 -5.95 5.41 4.88
C ALA A 47 -4.66 4.61 5.11
N ARG A 48 -3.47 5.25 5.00
CA ARG A 48 -2.18 4.60 5.24
C ARG A 48 -1.99 4.14 6.68
N ILE A 49 -2.47 4.91 7.65
CA ILE A 49 -2.46 4.49 9.06
C ILE A 49 -3.40 3.31 9.26
N THR A 50 -4.62 3.38 8.73
CA THR A 50 -5.62 2.31 8.84
C THR A 50 -5.11 1.00 8.24
N GLU A 51 -4.54 1.06 7.03
CA GLU A 51 -3.90 -0.08 6.36
C GLU A 51 -2.79 -0.71 7.21
N ALA A 52 -1.85 0.11 7.70
CA ALA A 52 -0.71 -0.37 8.48
C ALA A 52 -1.16 -1.08 9.77
N VAL A 53 -2.21 -0.57 10.42
CA VAL A 53 -2.83 -1.18 11.60
C VAL A 53 -3.51 -2.50 11.24
N LEU A 54 -4.29 -2.56 10.16
CA LEU A 54 -4.95 -3.79 9.73
C LEU A 54 -3.95 -4.89 9.36
N LEU A 55 -2.86 -4.54 8.66
CA LEU A 55 -1.77 -5.48 8.36
C LEU A 55 -1.07 -5.98 9.63
N ALA A 56 -0.81 -5.09 10.59
CA ALA A 56 -0.24 -5.49 11.87
C ALA A 56 -1.14 -6.48 12.63
N ILE A 57 -2.46 -6.21 12.66
CA ILE A 57 -3.44 -7.11 13.29
C ILE A 57 -3.45 -8.48 12.59
N SER A 58 -3.47 -8.50 11.25
CA SER A 58 -3.42 -9.74 10.47
C SER A 58 -2.24 -10.63 10.88
N VAL A 59 -1.04 -10.04 11.00
CA VAL A 59 0.19 -10.76 11.37
C VAL A 59 0.15 -11.22 12.84
N LEU A 60 -0.39 -10.43 13.75
CA LEU A 60 -0.56 -10.84 15.15
C LEU A 60 -1.54 -12.01 15.31
N ILE A 61 -2.55 -12.13 14.44
CA ILE A 61 -3.44 -13.28 14.39
C ILE A 61 -2.71 -14.51 13.87
N VAL A 62 -1.95 -14.41 12.77
CA VAL A 62 -1.16 -15.52 12.20
C VAL A 62 -0.19 -16.12 13.23
N GLN A 63 0.44 -15.26 14.04
CA GLN A 63 1.38 -15.69 15.07
C GLN A 63 0.72 -16.24 16.34
N GLY A 64 -0.61 -16.32 16.37
CA GLY A 64 -1.35 -16.84 17.51
C GLY A 64 -1.50 -15.87 18.68
N SER A 65 -0.88 -14.67 18.64
CA SER A 65 -0.97 -13.66 19.71
C SER A 65 -2.40 -13.12 19.88
N LEU A 66 -3.16 -13.03 18.78
CA LEU A 66 -4.56 -12.62 18.75
C LEU A 66 -5.52 -13.75 18.30
N SER A 67 -5.11 -15.02 18.47
CA SER A 67 -5.88 -16.21 18.03
C SER A 67 -7.25 -16.37 18.69
N THR A 68 -7.54 -15.63 19.76
CA THR A 68 -8.84 -15.63 20.44
C THR A 68 -9.92 -14.85 19.68
N LEU A 69 -9.55 -14.08 18.65
CA LEU A 69 -10.51 -13.41 17.78
C LEU A 69 -11.16 -14.40 16.82
N PRO A 70 -12.49 -14.36 16.62
CA PRO A 70 -13.21 -15.28 15.73
C PRO A 70 -12.98 -15.00 14.23
N PHE A 71 -12.07 -14.09 13.88
CA PHE A 71 -11.87 -13.60 12.52
C PHE A 71 -10.55 -14.12 11.93
N SER A 72 -10.56 -14.53 10.67
CA SER A 72 -9.36 -15.02 9.98
C SER A 72 -8.41 -13.87 9.62
N SER A 73 -7.10 -14.15 9.71
CA SER A 73 -6.04 -13.21 9.33
C SER A 73 -6.15 -12.74 7.87
N ASP A 74 -6.64 -13.60 6.97
CA ASP A 74 -6.86 -13.30 5.56
C ASP A 74 -7.87 -12.17 5.35
N VAL A 75 -8.88 -12.08 6.21
CA VAL A 75 -9.91 -11.04 6.12
C VAL A 75 -9.28 -9.68 6.41
N PHE A 76 -8.49 -9.57 7.48
CA PHE A 76 -7.77 -8.34 7.82
C PHE A 76 -6.79 -7.94 6.72
N TYR A 77 -6.05 -8.89 6.16
CA TYR A 77 -5.14 -8.62 5.05
C TYR A 77 -5.89 -8.07 3.82
N ARG A 78 -6.98 -8.71 3.42
CA ARG A 78 -7.78 -8.27 2.25
C ARG A 78 -8.40 -6.90 2.46
N VAL A 79 -8.94 -6.65 3.65
CA VAL A 79 -9.50 -5.34 3.99
C VAL A 79 -8.40 -4.29 3.98
N ALA A 80 -7.21 -4.60 4.51
CA ALA A 80 -6.06 -3.68 4.45
C ALA A 80 -5.70 -3.34 2.99
N MET A 81 -5.65 -4.33 2.11
CA MET A 81 -5.37 -4.12 0.69
C MET A 81 -6.47 -3.32 -0.02
N VAL A 82 -7.75 -3.51 0.33
CA VAL A 82 -8.84 -2.67 -0.21
C VAL A 82 -8.71 -1.22 0.27
N VAL A 83 -8.41 -1.01 1.56
CA VAL A 83 -8.16 0.32 2.14
C VAL A 83 -6.96 0.99 1.48
N LEU A 84 -5.88 0.24 1.22
CA LEU A 84 -4.70 0.66 0.49
C LEU A 84 -5.09 1.17 -0.91
N GLY A 85 -5.84 0.35 -1.66
CA GLY A 85 -6.29 0.68 -3.02
C GLY A 85 -7.18 1.92 -3.06
N LEU A 86 -8.26 1.93 -2.28
CA LEU A 86 -9.21 3.05 -2.24
C LEU A 86 -8.57 4.33 -1.69
N GLY A 87 -7.74 4.20 -0.65
CA GLY A 87 -7.04 5.30 0.00
C GLY A 87 -6.03 6.00 -0.90
N SER A 88 -5.52 5.31 -1.93
CA SER A 88 -4.58 5.88 -2.90
C SER A 88 -5.24 6.53 -4.12
N ILE A 89 -6.55 6.35 -4.35
CA ILE A 89 -7.27 6.99 -5.46
C ILE A 89 -7.17 8.53 -5.41
N PRO A 90 -7.41 9.20 -4.25
CA PRO A 90 -7.30 10.66 -4.15
C PRO A 90 -5.89 11.16 -4.51
N MET A 91 -4.86 10.40 -4.14
CA MET A 91 -3.46 10.72 -4.43
C MET A 91 -3.16 10.56 -5.93
N CYS A 92 -3.69 9.52 -6.60
CA CYS A 92 -3.52 9.35 -8.04
C CYS A 92 -4.25 10.43 -8.85
N LEU A 93 -5.48 10.80 -8.46
CA LEU A 93 -6.22 11.89 -9.09
C LEU A 93 -5.47 13.22 -8.95
N TRP A 94 -4.91 13.48 -7.77
CA TRP A 94 -4.06 14.65 -7.54
C TRP A 94 -2.80 14.65 -8.41
N LEU A 95 -2.16 13.50 -8.59
CA LEU A 95 -0.97 13.34 -9.42
C LEU A 95 -1.27 13.63 -10.90
N LEU A 96 -2.44 13.21 -11.38
CA LEU A 96 -2.94 13.51 -12.72
C LEU A 96 -3.20 15.00 -12.94
N SER A 97 -3.70 15.70 -11.90
CA SER A 97 -4.02 17.13 -12.00
C SER A 97 -2.81 18.06 -11.93
N THR A 98 -1.74 17.69 -11.22
CA THR A 98 -0.64 18.62 -10.90
C THR A 98 0.53 18.60 -11.91
N LYS A 99 0.55 17.67 -12.89
CA LYS A 99 1.64 17.47 -13.87
C LYS A 99 3.06 17.34 -13.27
N ILE A 100 3.18 17.19 -11.95
CA ILE A 100 4.47 17.03 -11.28
C ILE A 100 5.14 15.78 -11.84
N VAL A 101 4.41 14.68 -11.98
CA VAL A 101 4.90 13.40 -12.53
C VAL A 101 4.22 13.17 -13.88
N PRO A 102 4.83 12.48 -14.87
CA PRO A 102 4.20 12.27 -16.17
C PRO A 102 2.80 11.66 -16.00
N THR A 103 1.82 12.18 -16.74
CA THR A 103 0.41 11.80 -16.62
C THR A 103 0.19 10.29 -16.79
N MET A 104 1.06 9.63 -17.57
CA MET A 104 1.10 8.17 -17.71
C MET A 104 1.29 7.45 -16.37
N LEU A 105 2.15 7.97 -15.48
CA LEU A 105 2.37 7.39 -14.15
C LEU A 105 1.12 7.52 -13.27
N GLY A 106 0.45 8.68 -13.29
CA GLY A 106 -0.81 8.86 -12.55
C GLY A 106 -1.93 7.94 -13.05
N ALA A 107 -2.02 7.73 -14.37
CA ALA A 107 -3.01 6.83 -14.97
C ALA A 107 -2.71 5.36 -14.65
N LEU A 108 -1.43 4.96 -14.73
CA LEU A 108 -0.98 3.62 -14.33
C LEU A 108 -1.26 3.35 -12.85
N GLY A 109 -1.04 4.33 -11.97
CA GLY A 109 -1.35 4.22 -10.55
C GLY A 109 -2.84 4.07 -10.29
N LEU A 110 -3.68 4.89 -10.92
CA LEU A 110 -5.14 4.78 -10.81
C LEU A 110 -5.63 3.41 -11.28
N ALA A 111 -5.16 2.96 -12.46
CA ALA A 111 -5.48 1.64 -12.99
C ALA A 111 -5.00 0.53 -12.04
N GLY A 112 -3.78 0.64 -11.51
CA GLY A 112 -3.18 -0.32 -10.58
C GLY A 112 -3.97 -0.47 -9.28
N TYR A 113 -4.38 0.64 -8.65
CA TYR A 113 -5.16 0.58 -7.41
C TYR A 113 -6.60 0.07 -7.62
N LEU A 114 -7.24 0.41 -8.74
CA LEU A 114 -8.54 -0.18 -9.12
C LEU A 114 -8.41 -1.68 -9.36
N CYS A 115 -7.35 -2.09 -10.05
CA CYS A 115 -7.02 -3.48 -10.32
C CYS A 115 -6.75 -4.24 -9.02
N LEU A 116 -6.09 -3.63 -8.03
CA LEU A 116 -5.86 -4.19 -6.71
C LEU A 116 -7.17 -4.40 -5.93
N VAL A 117 -8.09 -3.43 -5.94
CA VAL A 117 -9.42 -3.60 -5.32
C VAL A 117 -10.18 -4.74 -6.01
N ALA A 118 -10.17 -4.79 -7.34
CA ALA A 118 -10.76 -5.88 -8.10
C ALA A 118 -10.09 -7.24 -7.80
N ALA A 119 -8.77 -7.28 -7.58
CA ALA A 119 -8.04 -8.48 -7.18
C ALA A 119 -8.53 -9.00 -5.83
N MET A 120 -8.80 -8.12 -4.86
CA MET A 120 -9.31 -8.52 -3.55
C MET A 120 -10.74 -9.07 -3.64
N ILE A 121 -11.59 -8.49 -4.51
CA ILE A 121 -12.92 -9.02 -4.80
C ILE A 121 -12.84 -10.38 -5.49
N ALA A 122 -11.99 -10.52 -6.51
CA ALA A 122 -11.78 -11.78 -7.24
C ALA A 122 -11.22 -12.87 -6.32
N SER A 123 -10.28 -12.51 -5.46
CA SER A 123 -9.78 -13.39 -4.40
C SER A 123 -10.94 -13.87 -3.53
N ALA A 124 -11.90 -12.99 -3.17
CA ALA A 124 -13.06 -13.36 -2.34
C ALA A 124 -14.01 -14.34 -3.04
N SER A 125 -14.07 -14.30 -4.37
CA SER A 125 -14.79 -15.26 -5.21
C SER A 125 -14.03 -16.57 -5.47
N GLY A 126 -12.83 -16.74 -4.94
CA GLY A 126 -12.04 -17.98 -5.06
C GLY A 126 -11.12 -18.08 -6.29
N SER A 127 -10.96 -17.01 -7.08
CA SER A 127 -10.09 -17.01 -8.26
C SER A 127 -8.66 -16.53 -7.94
N GLY A 128 -7.88 -17.43 -7.31
CA GLY A 128 -6.50 -17.15 -6.88
C GLY A 128 -5.59 -16.61 -8.01
N THR A 129 -5.57 -17.27 -9.17
CA THR A 129 -4.72 -16.89 -10.31
C THR A 129 -5.07 -15.52 -10.91
N ALA A 130 -6.37 -15.18 -10.97
CA ALA A 130 -6.81 -13.89 -11.49
C ALA A 130 -6.36 -12.77 -10.55
N SER A 131 -6.50 -12.96 -9.23
CA SER A 131 -6.08 -11.97 -8.24
C SER A 131 -4.58 -11.63 -8.35
N LEU A 132 -3.73 -12.62 -8.60
CA LEU A 132 -2.28 -12.42 -8.81
C LEU A 132 -1.97 -11.61 -10.07
N ALA A 133 -2.65 -11.89 -11.18
CA ALA A 133 -2.47 -11.14 -12.41
C ALA A 133 -2.88 -9.66 -12.24
N LEU A 134 -3.95 -9.40 -11.48
CA LEU A 134 -4.44 -8.06 -11.22
C LEU A 134 -3.57 -7.26 -10.22
N LEU A 135 -2.62 -7.88 -9.53
CA LEU A 135 -1.65 -7.20 -8.64
C LEU A 135 -0.44 -6.63 -9.41
N LEU A 136 -0.13 -7.19 -10.58
CA LEU A 136 1.01 -6.78 -11.41
C LEU A 136 1.02 -5.29 -11.82
N PRO A 137 -0.11 -4.69 -12.24
CA PRO A 137 -0.11 -3.29 -12.66
C PRO A 137 0.16 -2.34 -11.49
N GLY A 138 -0.40 -2.64 -10.31
CA GLY A 138 -0.21 -1.85 -9.10
C GLY A 138 1.22 -1.89 -8.58
N THR A 139 1.81 -3.09 -8.52
CA THR A 139 3.21 -3.27 -8.10
C THR A 139 4.20 -2.60 -9.06
N ALA A 140 3.96 -2.68 -10.37
CA ALA A 140 4.77 -1.97 -11.36
C ALA A 140 4.72 -0.45 -11.15
N PHE A 141 3.54 0.11 -10.91
CA PHE A 141 3.39 1.54 -10.61
C PHE A 141 4.19 1.97 -9.38
N GLU A 142 4.08 1.25 -8.25
CA GLU A 142 4.75 1.62 -7.01
C GLU A 142 6.27 1.67 -7.18
N VAL A 143 6.84 0.68 -7.88
CA VAL A 143 8.29 0.63 -8.16
C VAL A 143 8.72 1.80 -9.05
N ILE A 144 8.02 2.04 -10.17
CA ILE A 144 8.38 3.11 -11.10
C ILE A 144 8.23 4.48 -10.43
N PHE A 145 7.17 4.69 -9.65
CA PHE A 145 6.94 5.92 -8.90
C PHE A 145 8.04 6.15 -7.86
N GLY A 146 8.38 5.13 -7.06
CA GLY A 146 9.45 5.20 -6.07
C GLY A 146 10.80 5.55 -6.69
N VAL A 147 11.17 4.87 -7.79
CA VAL A 147 12.40 5.18 -8.55
C VAL A 147 12.39 6.61 -9.08
N THR A 148 11.25 7.07 -9.61
CA THR A 148 11.12 8.45 -10.12
C THR A 148 11.36 9.48 -9.02
N LEU A 149 10.84 9.25 -7.80
CA LEU A 149 11.07 10.14 -6.66
C LEU A 149 12.55 10.17 -6.22
N VAL A 150 13.21 9.02 -6.18
CA VAL A 150 14.64 8.93 -5.83
C VAL A 150 15.52 9.63 -6.86
N LEU A 151 15.24 9.44 -8.15
CA LEU A 151 15.99 10.11 -9.22
C LEU A 151 15.79 11.62 -9.19
N ARG A 152 14.56 12.08 -8.93
CA ARG A 152 14.26 13.51 -8.92
C ARG A 152 14.81 14.24 -7.68
N ARG A 153 14.99 13.55 -6.55
CA ARG A 153 15.74 14.06 -5.38
C ARG A 153 17.15 14.51 -5.74
N ARG A 154 17.83 13.87 -6.71
CA ARG A 154 19.20 14.22 -7.12
C ARG A 154 19.33 15.50 -7.94
N GLN A 155 18.22 16.13 -8.33
CA GLN A 155 18.25 17.39 -9.08
C GLN A 155 18.27 18.63 -8.16
N PHE A 156 18.24 18.44 -6.83
CA PHE A 156 18.27 19.50 -5.82
C PHE A 156 19.57 19.53 -4.99
N GLU A 157 20.63 18.89 -5.48
CA GLU A 157 21.97 19.07 -4.90
C GLU A 157 22.58 20.33 -5.55
N PRO A 158 22.79 21.43 -4.80
CA PRO A 158 23.44 22.60 -5.36
C PRO A 158 24.91 22.26 -5.64
N THR A 159 25.29 22.36 -6.91
CA THR A 159 26.70 22.50 -7.34
C THR A 159 27.30 23.78 -6.82
#